data_AF-A0A3D3CMC9-F1
#
_entry.id   AF-A0A3D3CMC9-F1
#
_cell.length_a   1.000
_cell.length_b   1.000
_cell.length_c   1.000
_cell.angle_alpha   90.00
_cell.angle_beta   90.00
_cell.angle_gamma   90.00
#
_symmetry.space_group_name_H-M   'P 1'
#
loop_
_entity.id
_entity.type
_entity.pdbx_description
1 polymer ?
#
loop_
_entity_poly.entity_id
_entity_poly.type
_entity_poly.pdbx_seq_one_letter_code
_entity_poly.pdbx_strand_id
1 'polypeptide(L)'
;MATTTIIVFIAGLAIGGVIAWLVASSKAGRSEAVNNELRQQIRQKDSEISQLRTELDTEKQQRIETSTRLEEAQKRLEDSYKNLEDQKALIEVMKAELTDTFKAHASAALKSSNEDFLKLASEHLGKILAETKGKLGEHKEAIDGTVKPLQDILKRYEEQIQVIEKNRHESFGSLTQQIRSLSSMQEQLQKETSNLVTVLRRPKVSGSWGEIGLRRVAELAGMTAYCDFYEQESISTDTGRLRPDMVVRLPNGREIVVDAKAPVDAYLNAVSASSEE
;
A
#
# COMPACT_ATOMS: atom_id res chain seq x y z
N MET A 1 -52.02 -92.17 40.58
CA MET A 1 -51.10 -91.46 41.50
C MET A 1 -49.77 -91.12 40.82
N ALA A 2 -49.10 -92.04 40.10
CA ALA A 2 -47.77 -91.78 39.51
C ALA A 2 -47.75 -90.87 38.26
N THR A 3 -48.83 -90.81 37.47
CA THR A 3 -48.87 -90.00 36.23
C THR A 3 -49.09 -88.51 36.52
N THR A 4 -49.88 -88.17 37.54
CA THR A 4 -50.14 -86.79 37.98
C THR A 4 -48.92 -86.11 38.58
N THR A 5 -48.06 -86.84 39.30
CA THR A 5 -46.82 -86.28 39.87
C THR A 5 -45.78 -85.96 38.80
N ILE A 6 -45.70 -86.77 37.74
CA ILE A 6 -44.80 -86.53 36.59
C ILE A 6 -45.21 -85.27 35.82
N ILE A 7 -46.51 -85.07 35.58
CA ILE A 7 -47.02 -83.88 34.88
C ILE A 7 -46.74 -82.59 35.66
N VAL A 8 -46.93 -82.60 36.98
CA VAL A 8 -46.64 -81.43 37.84
C VAL A 8 -45.13 -81.11 37.86
N PHE A 9 -44.27 -82.13 37.84
CA PHE A 9 -42.82 -81.94 37.79
C PHE A 9 -42.37 -81.33 36.45
N ILE A 10 -42.92 -81.81 35.33
CA ILE A 10 -42.63 -81.27 33.99
C ILE A 10 -43.13 -79.83 33.87
N ALA A 11 -44.33 -79.53 34.38
CA ALA A 11 -44.88 -78.18 34.40
C ALA A 11 -44.01 -77.22 35.25
N GLY A 12 -43.52 -77.68 36.42
CA GLY A 12 -42.60 -76.91 37.26
C GLY A 12 -41.26 -76.62 36.57
N LEU A 13 -40.70 -77.59 35.86
CA LEU A 13 -39.48 -77.40 35.06
C LEU A 13 -39.69 -76.43 33.89
N ALA A 14 -40.83 -76.53 33.20
CA ALA A 14 -41.17 -75.60 32.12
C ALA A 14 -41.32 -74.16 32.63
N ILE A 15 -42.03 -73.97 33.75
CA ILE A 15 -42.20 -72.65 34.37
C ILE A 15 -40.85 -72.11 34.88
N GLY A 16 -40.04 -72.94 35.53
CA GLY A 16 -38.69 -72.57 35.97
C GLY A 16 -37.78 -72.18 34.82
N GLY A 17 -37.83 -72.90 33.70
CA GLY A 17 -37.10 -72.59 32.48
C GLY A 17 -37.53 -71.26 31.85
N VAL A 18 -38.83 -70.99 31.80
CA VAL A 18 -39.38 -69.72 31.28
C VAL A 18 -38.98 -68.54 32.17
N ILE A 19 -39.06 -68.68 33.49
CA ILE A 19 -38.65 -67.61 34.43
C ILE A 19 -37.13 -67.37 34.35
N ALA A 20 -36.32 -68.42 34.30
CA ALA A 20 -34.87 -68.30 34.15
C ALA A 20 -34.48 -67.64 32.83
N TRP A 21 -35.15 -68.01 31.73
CA TRP A 21 -34.96 -67.39 30.42
C TRP A 21 -35.35 -65.92 30.42
N LEU A 22 -36.48 -65.55 31.03
CA LEU A 22 -36.98 -64.17 31.08
C LEU A 22 -36.09 -63.27 31.97
N VAL A 23 -35.56 -63.80 33.07
CA VAL A 23 -34.59 -63.07 33.91
C VAL A 23 -33.24 -62.93 33.18
N ALA A 24 -32.77 -63.97 32.49
CA ALA A 24 -31.53 -63.90 31.71
C ALA A 24 -31.64 -62.93 30.52
N SER A 25 -32.77 -62.94 29.80
CA SER A 25 -33.03 -62.03 28.68
C SER A 25 -33.16 -60.58 29.14
N SER A 26 -33.77 -60.33 30.31
CA SER A 26 -33.88 -58.98 30.88
C SER A 26 -32.53 -58.41 31.33
N LYS A 27 -31.66 -59.23 31.96
CA LYS A 27 -30.28 -58.83 32.30
C LYS A 27 -29.40 -58.62 31.07
N ALA A 28 -29.52 -59.48 30.05
CA ALA A 28 -28.81 -59.33 28.79
C ALA A 28 -29.17 -58.01 28.10
N GLY A 29 -30.46 -57.70 27.97
CA GLY A 29 -30.92 -56.43 27.39
C GLY A 29 -30.48 -55.19 28.16
N ARG A 30 -30.43 -55.25 29.50
CA ARG A 30 -29.95 -54.13 30.33
C ARG A 30 -28.43 -53.93 30.23
N SER A 31 -27.66 -55.00 30.15
CA SER A 31 -26.20 -54.93 29.92
C SER A 31 -25.87 -54.46 28.50
N GLU A 32 -26.66 -54.86 27.51
CA GLU A 32 -26.52 -54.43 26.12
C GLU A 32 -26.87 -52.94 25.96
N ALA A 33 -27.92 -52.47 26.65
CA ALA A 33 -28.26 -51.04 26.70
C ALA A 33 -27.14 -50.19 27.32
N VAL A 34 -26.57 -50.62 28.46
CA VAL A 34 -25.44 -49.91 29.10
C VAL A 34 -24.20 -49.92 28.21
N ASN A 35 -23.90 -51.03 27.52
CA ASN A 35 -22.79 -51.09 26.57
C ASN A 35 -23.01 -50.17 25.35
N ASN A 36 -24.25 -50.07 24.86
CA ASN A 36 -24.58 -49.18 23.75
C ASN A 36 -24.49 -47.71 24.16
N GLU A 37 -24.94 -47.35 25.36
CA GLU A 37 -24.80 -46.01 25.91
C GLU A 37 -23.32 -45.63 26.10
N LEU A 38 -22.51 -46.53 26.67
CA LEU A 38 -21.08 -46.29 26.85
C LEU A 38 -20.35 -46.15 25.50
N ARG A 39 -20.72 -46.97 24.49
CA ARG A 39 -20.21 -46.83 23.12
C ARG A 39 -20.59 -45.50 22.49
N GLN A 40 -21.81 -45.01 22.76
CA GLN A 40 -22.26 -43.72 22.27
C GLN A 40 -21.48 -42.57 22.92
N GLN A 41 -21.24 -42.64 24.23
CA GLN A 41 -20.41 -41.65 24.94
C GLN A 41 -18.96 -41.65 24.44
N ILE A 42 -18.37 -42.82 24.20
CA ILE A 42 -17.01 -42.93 23.63
C ILE A 42 -16.97 -42.29 22.24
N ARG A 43 -17.93 -42.60 21.36
CA ARG A 43 -18.01 -41.97 20.03
C ARG A 43 -18.17 -40.45 20.10
N GLN A 44 -18.98 -39.96 21.04
CA GLN A 44 -19.18 -38.53 21.23
C GLN A 44 -17.89 -37.86 21.73
N LYS A 45 -17.18 -38.47 22.68
CA LYS A 45 -15.90 -37.98 23.18
C LYS A 45 -14.80 -38.05 22.13
N ASP A 46 -14.76 -39.10 21.31
CA ASP A 46 -13.83 -39.20 20.18
C ASP A 46 -14.10 -38.11 19.14
N SER A 47 -15.37 -37.79 18.89
CA SER A 47 -15.76 -36.67 18.02
C SER A 47 -15.34 -35.32 18.60
N GLU A 48 -15.59 -35.07 19.89
CA GLU A 48 -15.16 -33.83 20.57
C GLU A 48 -13.63 -33.69 20.56
N ILE A 49 -12.88 -34.76 20.84
CA ILE A 49 -11.42 -34.77 20.81
C ILE A 49 -10.92 -34.51 19.38
N SER A 50 -11.57 -35.09 18.37
CA SER A 50 -11.21 -34.83 16.98
C SER A 50 -11.44 -33.37 16.61
N GLN A 51 -12.57 -32.79 17.01
CA GLN A 51 -12.89 -31.37 16.76
C GLN A 51 -11.89 -30.45 17.45
N LEU A 52 -11.60 -30.67 18.74
CA LEU A 52 -10.63 -29.88 19.50
C LEU A 52 -9.22 -29.98 18.92
N ARG A 53 -8.82 -31.15 18.39
CA ARG A 53 -7.53 -31.31 17.70
C ARG A 53 -7.49 -30.49 16.41
N THR A 54 -8.57 -30.51 15.62
CA THR A 54 -8.66 -29.70 14.40
C THR A 54 -8.62 -28.21 14.73
N GLU A 55 -9.36 -27.75 15.74
CA GLU A 55 -9.33 -26.35 16.19
C GLU A 55 -7.93 -25.95 16.67
N LEU A 56 -7.27 -26.77 17.48
CA LEU A 56 -5.91 -26.51 17.95
C LEU A 56 -4.91 -26.41 16.80
N ASP A 57 -5.04 -27.26 15.78
CA ASP A 57 -4.16 -27.21 14.61
C ASP A 57 -4.42 -25.96 13.77
N THR A 58 -5.69 -25.56 13.61
CA THR A 58 -6.03 -24.30 12.92
C THR A 58 -5.49 -23.08 13.66
N GLU A 59 -5.60 -23.04 14.99
CA GLU A 59 -5.12 -21.93 15.81
C GLU A 59 -3.58 -21.85 15.77
N LYS A 60 -2.90 -22.99 15.81
CA LYS A 60 -1.44 -23.05 15.62
C LYS A 60 -1.02 -22.54 14.25
N GLN A 61 -1.73 -22.93 13.19
CA GLN A 61 -1.45 -22.44 11.84
C GLN A 61 -1.63 -20.92 11.75
N GLN A 62 -2.71 -20.38 12.31
CA GLN A 62 -2.93 -18.93 12.37
C GLN A 62 -1.86 -18.21 13.20
N ARG A 63 -1.41 -18.79 14.32
CA ARG A 63 -0.30 -18.24 15.11
C ARG A 63 1.02 -18.21 14.34
N ILE A 64 1.31 -19.25 13.57
CA ILE A 64 2.51 -19.30 12.74
C ILE A 64 2.40 -18.23 11.65
N GLU A 65 1.27 -18.15 10.95
CA GLU A 65 1.04 -17.18 9.88
C GLU A 65 1.15 -15.73 10.38
N THR A 66 0.52 -15.42 11.52
CA THR A 66 0.60 -14.09 12.15
C THR A 66 2.02 -13.76 12.62
N SER A 67 2.74 -14.72 13.20
CA SER A 67 4.15 -14.55 13.58
C SER A 67 5.03 -14.26 12.36
N THR A 68 4.86 -15.02 11.26
CA THR A 68 5.62 -14.80 10.02
C THR A 68 5.30 -13.45 9.40
N ARG A 69 4.02 -13.04 9.36
CA ARG A 69 3.63 -11.70 8.89
C ARG A 69 4.23 -10.58 9.74
N LEU A 70 4.31 -10.77 11.06
CA LEU A 70 4.91 -9.79 11.96
C LEU A 70 6.41 -9.65 11.69
N GLU A 71 7.13 -10.76 11.55
CA GLU A 71 8.57 -10.76 11.22
C GLU A 71 8.83 -10.10 9.86
N GLU A 72 8.01 -10.39 8.85
CA GLU A 72 8.11 -9.75 7.53
C GLU A 72 7.85 -8.23 7.60
N ALA A 73 6.83 -7.81 8.35
CA ALA A 73 6.51 -6.39 8.53
C ALA A 73 7.64 -5.66 9.28
N GLN A 74 8.21 -6.27 10.31
CA GLN A 74 9.36 -5.73 11.04
C GLN A 74 10.58 -5.58 10.14
N LYS A 75 10.87 -6.59 9.30
CA LYS A 75 11.97 -6.52 8.34
C LYS A 75 11.78 -5.40 7.31
N ARG A 76 10.57 -5.27 6.74
CA ARG A 76 10.24 -4.17 5.82
C ARG A 76 10.42 -2.80 6.46
N LEU A 77 10.06 -2.67 7.73
CA LEU A 77 10.23 -1.44 8.48
C LEU A 77 11.72 -1.12 8.67
N GLU A 78 12.53 -2.11 9.05
CA GLU A 78 13.99 -1.95 9.18
C GLU A 78 14.65 -1.55 7.86
N ASP A 79 14.27 -2.21 6.75
CA ASP A 79 14.76 -1.88 5.41
C ASP A 79 14.35 -0.45 5.00
N SER A 80 13.12 -0.02 5.35
CA SER A 80 12.67 1.36 5.12
C SER A 80 13.47 2.38 5.92
N TYR A 81 13.82 2.08 7.17
CA TYR A 81 14.66 2.96 7.99
C TYR A 81 16.08 3.09 7.42
N LYS A 82 16.67 1.99 6.94
CA LYS A 82 17.98 2.02 6.26
C LYS A 82 17.94 2.86 4.99
N ASN A 83 16.92 2.67 4.15
CA ASN A 83 16.76 3.47 2.93
C ASN A 83 16.62 4.98 3.23
N LEU A 84 15.91 5.34 4.29
CA LEU A 84 15.77 6.75 4.71
C LEU A 84 17.10 7.34 5.19
N GLU A 85 17.89 6.57 5.93
CA GLU A 85 19.22 7.00 6.39
C GLU A 85 20.18 7.18 5.21
N ASP A 86 20.17 6.26 4.24
CA ASP A 86 20.97 6.36 3.02
C ASP A 86 20.57 7.59 2.17
N GLN A 87 19.27 7.84 2.03
CA GLN A 87 18.77 9.05 1.35
C GLN A 87 19.21 10.33 2.04
N LYS A 88 19.16 10.37 3.38
CA LYS A 88 19.59 11.52 4.16
C LYS A 88 21.10 11.76 4.01
N ALA A 89 21.91 10.70 4.08
CA ALA A 89 23.35 10.78 3.87
C ALA A 89 23.67 11.29 2.45
N LEU A 90 22.96 10.81 1.43
CA LEU A 90 23.12 11.28 0.05
C LEU A 90 22.79 12.77 -0.09
N ILE A 91 21.70 13.24 0.53
CA ILE A 91 21.31 14.65 0.52
C ILE A 91 22.37 15.52 1.20
N GLU A 92 22.96 15.09 2.32
CA GLU A 92 24.03 15.83 2.98
C GLU A 92 25.28 15.94 2.10
N VAL A 93 25.67 14.85 1.42
CA VAL A 93 26.78 14.86 0.46
C VAL A 93 26.50 15.81 -0.71
N MET A 94 25.32 15.72 -1.32
CA MET A 94 24.92 16.61 -2.42
C MET A 94 24.91 18.08 -1.98
N LYS A 95 24.44 18.38 -0.76
CA LYS A 95 24.43 19.74 -0.22
C LYS A 95 25.85 20.27 -0.01
N ALA A 96 26.77 19.44 0.48
CA ALA A 96 28.17 19.81 0.61
C ALA A 96 28.80 20.10 -0.75
N GLU A 97 28.59 19.22 -1.74
CA GLU A 97 29.10 19.37 -3.11
C GLU A 97 28.52 20.62 -3.80
N LEU A 98 27.21 20.88 -3.67
CA LEU A 98 26.59 22.12 -4.17
C LEU A 98 27.18 23.37 -3.51
N THR A 99 27.48 23.31 -2.22
CA THR A 99 28.08 24.45 -1.50
C THR A 99 29.51 24.70 -1.99
N ASP A 100 30.30 23.65 -2.19
CA ASP A 100 31.68 23.77 -2.65
C ASP A 100 31.76 24.20 -4.11
N THR A 101 30.94 23.61 -4.99
CA THR A 101 30.83 24.06 -6.39
C THR A 101 30.37 25.51 -6.48
N PHE A 102 29.40 25.94 -5.67
CA PHE A 102 28.99 27.34 -5.58
C PHE A 102 30.13 28.25 -5.12
N LYS A 103 30.86 27.89 -4.06
CA LYS A 103 32.02 28.68 -3.58
C LYS A 103 33.13 28.75 -4.62
N ALA A 104 33.42 27.66 -5.31
CA ALA A 104 34.43 27.58 -6.35
C ALA A 104 34.04 28.44 -7.56
N HIS A 105 32.80 28.34 -8.05
CA HIS A 105 32.29 29.16 -9.14
C HIS A 105 32.22 30.64 -8.78
N ALA A 106 31.73 30.99 -7.58
CA ALA A 106 31.68 32.37 -7.11
C ALA A 106 33.09 32.98 -6.97
N SER A 107 34.03 32.22 -6.38
CA SER A 107 35.43 32.67 -6.25
C SER A 107 36.13 32.79 -7.60
N ALA A 108 35.90 31.85 -8.53
CA ALA A 108 36.48 31.89 -9.87
C ALA A 108 35.92 33.06 -10.69
N ALA A 109 34.61 33.30 -10.64
CA ALA A 109 33.97 34.44 -11.31
C ALA A 109 34.50 35.77 -10.73
N LEU A 110 34.61 35.89 -9.41
CA LEU A 110 35.12 37.08 -8.75
C LEU A 110 36.62 37.30 -9.06
N LYS A 111 37.43 36.25 -9.04
CA LYS A 111 38.88 36.31 -9.32
C LYS A 111 39.17 36.61 -10.78
N SER A 112 38.46 35.97 -11.73
CA SER A 112 38.54 36.31 -13.16
C SER A 112 38.19 37.77 -13.38
N SER A 113 37.09 38.25 -12.81
CA SER A 113 36.69 39.65 -12.92
C SER A 113 37.74 40.61 -12.35
N ASN A 114 38.41 40.24 -11.25
CA ASN A 114 39.43 41.08 -10.62
C ASN A 114 40.77 41.04 -11.38
N GLU A 115 41.18 39.89 -11.90
CA GLU A 115 42.38 39.74 -12.73
C GLU A 115 42.22 40.46 -14.07
N ASP A 116 41.05 40.37 -14.70
CA ASP A 116 40.74 41.10 -15.93
C ASP A 116 40.76 42.61 -15.67
N PHE A 117 40.18 43.07 -14.54
CA PHE A 117 40.23 44.46 -14.13
C PHE A 117 41.67 44.93 -13.86
N LEU A 118 42.48 44.16 -13.14
CA LEU A 118 43.87 44.51 -12.84
C LEU A 118 44.77 44.46 -14.08
N LYS A 119 44.53 43.54 -15.02
CA LYS A 119 45.22 43.52 -16.33
C LYS A 119 44.88 44.75 -17.14
N LEU A 120 43.59 45.05 -17.28
CA LEU A 120 43.13 46.23 -17.99
C LEU A 120 43.67 47.49 -17.34
N ALA A 121 43.59 47.62 -16.01
CA ALA A 121 44.14 48.73 -15.27
C ALA A 121 45.67 48.83 -15.46
N SER A 122 46.41 47.73 -15.42
CA SER A 122 47.88 47.73 -15.58
C SER A 122 48.32 48.05 -17.01
N GLU A 123 47.64 47.53 -18.03
CA GLU A 123 47.87 47.89 -19.43
C GLU A 123 47.54 49.37 -19.66
N HIS A 124 46.44 49.87 -19.08
CA HIS A 124 46.04 51.26 -19.24
C HIS A 124 46.99 52.21 -18.52
N LEU A 125 47.38 51.89 -17.28
CA LEU A 125 48.28 52.71 -16.47
C LEU A 125 49.70 52.64 -17.05
N GLY A 126 50.13 51.50 -17.61
CA GLY A 126 51.36 51.37 -18.38
C GLY A 126 51.38 52.21 -19.65
N LYS A 127 50.28 52.26 -20.40
CA LYS A 127 50.11 53.16 -21.56
C LYS A 127 50.14 54.63 -21.14
N ILE A 128 49.43 54.99 -20.07
CA ILE A 128 49.40 56.37 -19.54
C ILE A 128 50.79 56.78 -19.05
N LEU A 129 51.52 55.92 -18.32
CA LEU A 129 52.88 56.21 -17.85
C LEU A 129 53.86 56.36 -19.01
N ALA A 130 53.74 55.53 -20.06
CA ALA A 130 54.55 55.62 -21.26
C ALA A 130 54.25 56.91 -22.06
N GLU A 131 52.99 57.34 -22.13
CA GLU A 131 52.58 58.61 -22.76
C GLU A 131 52.97 59.85 -21.93
N THR A 132 52.89 59.79 -20.59
CA THR A 132 53.26 60.91 -19.71
C THR A 132 54.77 61.07 -19.55
N LYS A 133 55.59 60.00 -19.62
CA LYS A 133 57.06 60.12 -19.59
C LYS A 133 57.60 60.91 -20.79
N GLY A 134 56.84 61.01 -21.89
CA GLY A 134 57.17 61.82 -23.07
C GLY A 134 56.61 63.26 -23.05
N LYS A 135 55.74 63.63 -22.10
CA LYS A 135 54.99 64.90 -22.13
C LYS A 135 54.76 65.49 -20.73
N LEU A 136 55.83 65.72 -19.98
CA LEU A 136 55.79 66.40 -18.67
C LEU A 136 55.55 67.93 -18.74
N GLY A 137 55.00 68.45 -19.83
CA GLY A 137 54.91 69.90 -20.08
C GLY A 137 53.51 70.55 -20.03
N GLU A 138 52.42 69.83 -20.28
CA GLU A 138 51.12 70.48 -20.58
C GLU A 138 49.93 69.81 -19.86
N HIS A 139 49.72 70.22 -18.61
CA HIS A 139 48.81 69.60 -17.64
C HIS A 139 47.29 69.92 -17.81
N LYS A 140 46.78 70.14 -19.03
CA LYS A 140 45.32 70.35 -19.24
C LYS A 140 44.67 69.42 -20.27
N GLU A 141 45.33 69.10 -21.38
CA GLU A 141 44.78 68.14 -22.37
C GLU A 141 44.91 66.68 -21.94
N ALA A 142 45.94 66.35 -21.13
CA ALA A 142 46.16 64.98 -20.64
C ALA A 142 45.04 64.49 -19.70
N ILE A 143 44.37 65.41 -18.99
CA ILE A 143 43.29 65.06 -18.06
C ILE A 143 42.02 64.68 -18.82
N ASP A 144 41.67 65.38 -19.91
CA ASP A 144 40.54 65.01 -20.77
C ASP A 144 40.77 63.67 -21.51
N GLY A 145 42.02 63.36 -21.89
CA GLY A 145 42.40 62.06 -22.43
C GLY A 145 42.35 60.91 -21.41
N THR A 146 42.49 61.21 -20.11
CA THR A 146 42.48 60.22 -19.01
C THR A 146 41.07 59.93 -18.51
N VAL A 147 40.12 60.86 -18.66
CA VAL A 147 38.73 60.70 -18.19
C VAL A 147 37.85 59.94 -19.21
N LYS A 148 38.09 60.10 -20.52
CA LYS A 148 37.36 59.37 -21.58
C LYS A 148 37.38 57.84 -21.43
N PRO A 149 38.53 57.18 -21.17
CA PRO A 149 38.59 55.74 -20.97
C PRO A 149 37.82 55.28 -19.74
N LEU A 150 37.80 56.09 -18.67
CA LEU A 150 37.00 55.80 -17.48
C LEU A 150 35.50 55.85 -17.80
N GLN A 151 35.10 56.80 -18.63
CA GLN A 151 33.74 56.90 -19.16
C GLN A 151 33.34 55.68 -19.98
N ASP A 152 34.22 55.20 -20.88
CA ASP A 152 33.96 54.00 -21.67
C ASP A 152 33.92 52.73 -20.81
N ILE A 153 34.77 52.61 -19.79
CA ILE A 153 34.74 51.47 -18.85
C ILE A 153 33.45 51.48 -18.02
N LEU A 154 33.05 52.65 -17.50
CA LEU A 154 31.79 52.80 -16.77
C LEU A 154 30.59 52.46 -17.67
N LYS A 155 30.64 52.87 -18.95
CA LYS A 155 29.60 52.55 -19.92
C LYS A 155 29.51 51.05 -20.22
N ARG A 156 30.64 50.37 -20.40
CA ARG A 156 30.67 48.89 -20.57
C ARG A 156 30.23 48.14 -19.32
N TYR A 157 30.53 48.69 -18.14
CA TYR A 157 30.09 48.11 -16.87
C TYR A 157 28.57 48.27 -16.68
N GLU A 158 28.03 49.44 -17.04
CA GLU A 158 26.59 49.69 -17.05
C GLU A 158 25.87 48.75 -18.03
N GLU A 159 26.43 48.52 -19.23
CA GLU A 159 25.94 47.53 -20.19
C GLU A 159 25.98 46.10 -19.62
N GLN A 160 27.06 45.69 -18.95
CA GLN A 160 27.16 44.37 -18.32
C GLN A 160 26.15 44.19 -17.18
N ILE A 161 25.95 45.21 -16.34
CA ILE A 161 24.94 45.16 -15.28
C ILE A 161 23.54 45.04 -15.87
N GLN A 162 23.24 45.77 -16.95
CA GLN A 162 21.95 45.64 -17.63
C GLN A 162 21.73 44.23 -18.19
N VAL A 163 22.75 43.60 -18.77
CA VAL A 163 22.67 42.21 -19.26
C VAL A 163 22.45 41.23 -18.11
N ILE A 164 23.17 41.40 -16.98
CA ILE A 164 23.01 40.55 -15.80
C ILE A 164 21.61 40.71 -15.21
N GLU A 165 21.11 41.94 -15.07
CA GLU A 165 19.75 42.16 -14.57
C GLU A 165 18.67 41.62 -15.49
N LYS A 166 18.88 41.72 -16.81
CA LYS A 166 17.99 41.12 -17.80
C LYS A 166 17.96 39.59 -17.67
N ASN A 167 19.12 38.94 -17.61
CA ASN A 167 19.21 37.48 -17.43
C ASN A 167 18.62 37.05 -16.08
N ARG A 168 18.80 37.86 -15.03
CA ARG A 168 18.20 37.65 -13.71
C ARG A 168 16.67 37.73 -13.80
N HIS A 169 16.12 38.75 -14.44
CA HIS A 169 14.68 38.89 -14.66
C HIS A 169 14.10 37.74 -15.49
N GLU A 170 14.79 37.31 -16.55
CA GLU A 170 14.38 36.15 -17.36
C GLU A 170 14.36 34.85 -16.55
N SER A 171 15.39 34.61 -15.73
CA SER A 171 15.49 33.43 -14.88
C SER A 171 14.46 33.42 -13.74
N PHE A 172 14.22 34.57 -13.09
CA PHE A 172 13.15 34.69 -12.09
C PHE A 172 11.76 34.57 -12.73
N GLY A 173 11.59 35.08 -13.95
CA GLY A 173 10.36 34.91 -14.73
C GLY A 173 10.07 33.45 -15.05
N SER A 174 11.08 32.70 -15.53
CA SER A 174 10.94 31.27 -15.83
C SER A 174 10.65 30.44 -14.58
N LEU A 175 11.31 30.73 -13.46
CA LEU A 175 11.05 30.09 -12.18
C LEU A 175 9.62 30.39 -11.67
N THR A 176 9.17 31.64 -11.77
CA THR A 176 7.81 32.03 -11.39
C THR A 176 6.77 31.32 -12.27
N GLN A 177 7.05 31.21 -13.57
CA GLN A 177 6.20 30.48 -14.52
C GLN A 177 6.12 28.98 -14.15
N GLN A 178 7.24 28.37 -13.79
CA GLN A 178 7.30 26.96 -13.36
C GLN A 178 6.55 26.74 -12.04
N ILE A 179 6.70 27.62 -11.06
CA ILE A 179 5.94 27.56 -9.79
C ILE A 179 4.44 27.70 -10.06
N ARG A 180 4.02 28.64 -10.92
CA ARG A 180 2.61 28.77 -11.31
C ARG A 180 2.08 27.54 -12.02
N SER A 181 2.87 26.95 -12.92
CA SER A 181 2.53 25.70 -13.60
C SER A 181 2.34 24.55 -12.61
N LEU A 182 3.26 24.39 -11.65
CA LEU A 182 3.14 23.38 -10.59
C LEU A 182 1.90 23.58 -9.72
N SER A 183 1.61 24.82 -9.32
CA SER A 183 0.40 25.15 -8.56
C SER A 183 -0.87 24.77 -9.34
N SER A 184 -0.92 25.09 -10.64
CA SER A 184 -2.04 24.74 -11.50
C SER A 184 -2.18 23.22 -11.68
N MET A 185 -1.07 22.50 -11.83
CA MET A 185 -1.08 21.03 -11.91
C MET A 185 -1.59 20.41 -10.62
N GLN A 186 -1.22 20.96 -9.46
CA GLN A 186 -1.67 20.47 -8.17
C GLN A 186 -3.17 20.70 -7.96
N GLU A 187 -3.71 21.86 -8.34
CA GLU A 187 -5.15 22.11 -8.32
C GLU A 187 -5.91 21.14 -9.24
N GLN A 188 -5.38 20.89 -10.44
CA GLN A 188 -5.99 19.95 -11.38
C GLN A 188 -5.97 18.51 -10.84
N LEU A 189 -4.85 18.07 -10.27
CA LEU A 189 -4.74 16.77 -9.60
C LEU A 189 -5.73 16.63 -8.44
N GLN A 190 -5.87 17.66 -7.60
CA GLN A 190 -6.81 17.67 -6.50
C GLN A 190 -8.26 17.54 -7.01
N LYS A 191 -8.60 18.25 -8.10
CA LYS A 191 -9.91 18.16 -8.74
C LYS A 191 -10.20 16.79 -9.34
N GLU A 192 -9.25 16.20 -10.06
CA GLU A 192 -9.39 14.84 -10.62
C GLU A 192 -9.51 13.79 -9.53
N THR A 193 -8.72 13.91 -8.45
CA THR A 193 -8.80 13.00 -7.29
C THR A 193 -10.16 13.13 -6.59
N SER A 194 -10.66 14.35 -6.40
CA SER A 194 -12.00 14.59 -5.86
C SER A 194 -13.10 14.01 -6.76
N ASN A 195 -12.97 14.16 -8.08
CA ASN A 195 -13.89 13.54 -9.03
C ASN A 195 -13.86 12.02 -8.96
N LEU A 196 -12.66 11.41 -8.89
CA LEU A 196 -12.50 9.97 -8.76
C LEU A 196 -13.14 9.44 -7.49
N VAL A 197 -12.89 10.09 -6.35
CA VAL A 197 -13.55 9.76 -5.07
C VAL A 197 -15.07 9.86 -5.23
N THR A 198 -15.58 10.94 -5.82
CA THR A 198 -17.01 11.13 -6.07
C THR A 198 -17.61 10.05 -6.97
N VAL A 199 -16.87 9.60 -7.98
CA VAL A 199 -17.27 8.51 -8.89
C VAL A 199 -17.31 7.17 -8.15
N LEU A 200 -16.33 6.88 -7.29
CA LEU A 200 -16.28 5.66 -6.48
C LEU A 200 -17.39 5.59 -5.42
N ARG A 201 -17.91 6.75 -4.97
CA ARG A 201 -19.07 6.84 -4.07
C ARG A 201 -20.42 6.57 -4.77
N ARG A 202 -20.48 6.52 -6.10
CA ARG A 202 -21.74 6.25 -6.82
C ARG A 202 -22.12 4.77 -6.68
N PRO A 203 -23.37 4.43 -6.28
CA PRO A 203 -23.79 3.05 -6.02
C PRO A 203 -23.55 2.06 -7.16
N LYS A 204 -23.69 2.53 -8.42
CA LYS A 204 -23.47 1.69 -9.60
C LYS A 204 -22.00 1.33 -9.81
N VAL A 205 -21.08 2.24 -9.47
CA VAL A 205 -19.63 2.04 -9.65
C VAL A 205 -19.07 1.24 -8.49
N SER A 206 -19.52 1.52 -7.25
CA SER A 206 -19.14 0.74 -6.08
C SER A 206 -19.62 -0.72 -6.18
N GLY A 207 -20.82 -0.96 -6.72
CA GLY A 207 -21.32 -2.30 -7.03
C GLY A 207 -20.41 -3.04 -8.03
N SER A 208 -20.10 -2.42 -9.18
CA SER A 208 -19.19 -3.00 -10.17
C SER A 208 -17.78 -3.27 -9.62
N TRP A 209 -17.28 -2.43 -8.71
CA TRP A 209 -16.01 -2.67 -8.02
C TRP A 209 -16.07 -3.86 -7.06
N GLY A 210 -17.19 -4.03 -6.37
CA GLY A 210 -17.47 -5.20 -5.54
C GLY A 210 -17.51 -6.49 -6.36
N GLU A 211 -18.16 -6.46 -7.52
CA GLU A 211 -18.22 -7.59 -8.47
C GLU A 211 -16.83 -7.96 -9.01
N ILE A 212 -16.02 -6.97 -9.41
CA ILE A 212 -14.64 -7.21 -9.88
C ILE A 212 -13.77 -7.76 -8.74
N GLY A 213 -13.94 -7.25 -7.52
CA GLY A 213 -13.26 -7.75 -6.33
C GLY A 213 -13.62 -9.21 -6.06
N LEU A 214 -14.91 -9.54 -6.11
CA LEU A 214 -15.41 -10.90 -5.91
C LEU A 214 -14.82 -11.87 -6.94
N ARG A 215 -14.80 -11.49 -8.22
CA ARG A 215 -14.15 -12.25 -9.29
C ARG A 215 -12.68 -12.54 -8.99
N ARG A 216 -11.92 -11.52 -8.59
CA ARG A 216 -10.50 -11.68 -8.26
C ARG A 216 -10.29 -12.61 -7.06
N VAL A 217 -11.14 -12.54 -6.05
CA VAL A 217 -11.06 -13.44 -4.89
C VAL A 217 -11.32 -14.89 -5.30
N ALA A 218 -12.32 -15.14 -6.16
CA ALA A 218 -12.60 -16.46 -6.69
C ALA A 218 -11.43 -17.00 -7.54
N GLU A 219 -10.87 -16.16 -8.43
CA GLU A 219 -9.69 -16.51 -9.23
C GLU A 219 -8.46 -16.83 -8.34
N LEU A 220 -8.21 -16.03 -7.30
CA LEU A 220 -7.12 -16.25 -6.34
C LEU A 220 -7.32 -17.51 -5.48
N ALA A 221 -8.57 -17.90 -5.22
CA ALA A 221 -8.90 -19.17 -4.58
C ALA A 221 -8.70 -20.37 -5.53
N GLY A 222 -8.24 -20.14 -6.77
CA GLY A 222 -7.97 -21.17 -7.77
C GLY A 222 -9.20 -21.56 -8.60
N MET A 223 -10.29 -20.80 -8.51
CA MET A 223 -11.52 -21.07 -9.25
C MET A 223 -11.44 -20.47 -10.66
N THR A 224 -11.92 -21.21 -11.65
CA THR A 224 -11.91 -20.78 -13.05
C THR A 224 -13.28 -20.24 -13.46
N ALA A 225 -13.30 -19.03 -14.04
CA ALA A 225 -14.51 -18.44 -14.58
C ALA A 225 -15.17 -19.36 -15.62
N TYR A 226 -16.50 -19.43 -15.61
CA TYR A 226 -17.35 -20.27 -16.48
C TYR A 226 -17.24 -21.79 -16.27
N CYS A 227 -16.35 -22.25 -15.40
CA CYS A 227 -16.24 -23.65 -14.98
C CYS A 227 -16.72 -23.81 -13.54
N ASP A 228 -16.06 -23.09 -12.63
CA ASP A 228 -16.29 -23.18 -11.18
C ASP A 228 -17.25 -22.09 -10.69
N PHE A 229 -17.35 -20.97 -11.41
CA PHE A 229 -18.29 -19.90 -11.10
C PHE A 229 -18.81 -19.16 -12.33
N TYR A 230 -19.97 -18.53 -12.21
CA TYR A 230 -20.62 -17.70 -13.22
C TYR A 230 -21.00 -16.33 -12.64
N GLU A 231 -20.76 -15.26 -13.39
CA GLU A 231 -21.12 -13.88 -13.02
C GLU A 231 -22.47 -13.49 -13.66
N GLN A 232 -23.32 -12.79 -12.92
CA GLN A 232 -24.55 -12.14 -13.41
C GLN A 232 -25.55 -13.02 -14.20
N GLU A 233 -25.55 -14.34 -14.01
CA GLU A 233 -26.52 -15.21 -14.66
C GLU A 233 -27.92 -14.89 -14.10
N SER A 234 -28.81 -14.39 -14.95
CA SER A 234 -30.18 -14.14 -14.52
C SER A 234 -30.95 -15.45 -14.51
N ILE A 235 -31.17 -15.98 -13.32
CA ILE A 235 -31.90 -17.22 -13.11
C ILE A 235 -33.39 -16.86 -13.05
N SER A 236 -34.19 -17.49 -13.92
CA SER A 236 -35.64 -17.36 -13.87
C SER A 236 -36.17 -18.37 -12.85
N THR A 237 -36.66 -17.88 -11.71
CA THR A 237 -37.31 -18.71 -10.69
C THR A 237 -38.83 -18.50 -10.74
N ASP A 238 -39.61 -19.45 -10.22
CA ASP A 238 -41.09 -19.36 -10.16
C ASP A 238 -41.59 -18.10 -9.41
N THR A 239 -40.74 -17.49 -8.60
CA THR A 239 -41.01 -16.27 -7.82
C THR A 239 -40.49 -14.97 -8.46
N GLY A 240 -39.83 -15.04 -9.63
CA GLY A 240 -39.29 -13.88 -10.34
C GLY A 240 -37.85 -14.07 -10.84
N ARG A 241 -37.33 -13.05 -11.53
CA ARG A 241 -35.97 -13.04 -12.06
C ARG A 241 -35.01 -12.58 -10.96
N LEU A 242 -34.25 -13.52 -10.38
CA LEU A 242 -33.18 -13.20 -9.44
C LEU A 242 -31.87 -13.06 -10.22
N ARG A 243 -31.07 -12.06 -9.84
CA ARG A 243 -29.78 -11.81 -10.49
C ARG A 243 -28.70 -11.67 -9.41
N PRO A 244 -28.14 -12.80 -8.95
CA PRO A 244 -27.03 -12.76 -8.01
C PRO A 244 -25.74 -12.27 -8.68
N ASP A 245 -24.83 -11.72 -7.88
CA ASP A 245 -23.54 -11.22 -8.36
C ASP A 245 -22.65 -12.37 -8.87
N MET A 246 -22.64 -13.51 -8.16
CA MET A 246 -21.92 -14.72 -8.58
C MET A 246 -22.63 -16.01 -8.13
N VAL A 247 -22.53 -17.05 -8.95
CA VAL A 247 -22.94 -18.42 -8.61
C VAL A 247 -21.75 -19.34 -8.73
N VAL A 248 -21.41 -20.03 -7.65
CA VAL A 248 -20.30 -20.97 -7.56
C VAL A 248 -20.83 -22.40 -7.63
N ARG A 249 -20.30 -23.21 -8.55
CA ARG A 249 -20.64 -24.63 -8.68
C ARG A 249 -19.75 -25.50 -7.81
N LEU A 250 -20.38 -26.42 -7.10
CA LEU A 250 -19.74 -27.39 -6.25
C LEU A 250 -19.91 -28.81 -6.80
N PRO A 251 -19.06 -29.75 -6.35
CA PRO A 251 -19.24 -31.17 -6.63
C PRO A 251 -20.64 -31.66 -6.23
N ASN A 252 -21.14 -32.64 -6.98
CA ASN A 252 -22.48 -33.23 -6.88
C ASN A 252 -23.63 -32.30 -7.31
N GLY A 253 -23.35 -31.32 -8.18
CA GLY A 253 -24.37 -30.44 -8.75
C GLY A 253 -24.98 -29.47 -7.73
N ARG A 254 -24.24 -29.14 -6.67
CA ARG A 254 -24.65 -28.13 -5.69
C ARG A 254 -24.19 -26.75 -6.16
N GLU A 255 -24.96 -25.72 -5.84
CA GLU A 255 -24.64 -24.34 -6.21
C GLU A 255 -24.69 -23.45 -4.97
N ILE A 256 -23.72 -22.54 -4.86
CA ILE A 256 -23.68 -21.48 -3.85
C ILE A 256 -23.91 -20.15 -4.54
N VAL A 257 -24.87 -19.38 -4.05
CA VAL A 257 -25.14 -18.02 -4.51
C VAL A 257 -24.42 -17.03 -3.62
N VAL A 258 -23.67 -16.10 -4.23
CA VAL A 258 -22.86 -15.10 -3.53
C VAL A 258 -23.25 -13.69 -3.98
N ASP A 259 -23.46 -12.81 -3.01
CA ASP A 259 -23.77 -11.37 -3.20
C ASP A 259 -22.60 -10.56 -2.63
N ALA A 260 -22.03 -9.66 -3.43
CA ALA A 260 -20.90 -8.82 -3.03
C ALA A 260 -21.39 -7.42 -2.71
N LYS A 261 -21.56 -7.15 -1.42
CA LYS A 261 -21.81 -5.79 -0.95
C LYS A 261 -20.49 -5.08 -0.66
N ALA A 262 -20.17 -4.05 -1.44
CA ALA A 262 -18.99 -3.21 -1.24
C ALA A 262 -19.39 -1.86 -0.61
N PRO A 263 -19.28 -1.68 0.73
CA PRO A 263 -19.54 -0.41 1.40
C PRO A 263 -18.35 0.55 1.20
N VAL A 264 -18.03 0.88 -0.05
CA VAL A 264 -16.92 1.75 -0.45
C VAL A 264 -17.01 3.10 0.27
N ASP A 265 -18.20 3.63 0.48
CA ASP A 265 -18.43 4.86 1.26
C ASP A 265 -17.94 4.77 2.70
N ALA A 266 -18.23 3.67 3.41
CA ALA A 266 -17.83 3.51 4.81
C ALA A 266 -16.30 3.44 4.93
N TYR A 267 -15.66 2.73 4.01
CA TYR A 267 -14.20 2.66 3.93
C TYR A 267 -13.57 4.02 3.62
N LEU A 268 -14.09 4.72 2.60
CA LEU A 268 -13.59 6.06 2.23
C LEU A 268 -13.79 7.07 3.37
N ASN A 269 -14.89 6.99 4.13
CA ASN A 269 -15.12 7.85 5.29
C ASN A 269 -14.15 7.54 6.43
N ALA A 270 -13.83 6.27 6.69
CA ALA A 270 -12.83 5.90 7.70
C ALA A 270 -11.41 6.37 7.32
N VAL A 271 -11.03 6.26 6.04
CA VAL A 271 -9.71 6.72 5.56
C VAL A 271 -9.60 8.25 5.55
N SER A 272 -10.72 8.96 5.36
CA SER A 272 -10.76 10.43 5.37
C SER A 272 -11.05 11.03 6.75
N ALA A 273 -11.31 10.20 7.76
CA ALA A 273 -11.51 10.65 9.13
C ALA A 273 -10.21 11.25 9.67
N SER A 274 -10.31 12.45 10.23
CA SER A 274 -9.17 13.19 10.81
C SER A 274 -8.93 12.85 12.30
N SER A 275 -9.79 12.01 12.89
CA SER A 275 -9.72 11.52 14.27
C SER A 275 -10.16 10.05 14.31
N GLU A 276 -9.68 9.30 15.31
CA GLU A 276 -9.94 7.87 15.51
C GLU A 276 -11.34 7.52 16.07
N GLU A 277 -12.26 8.49 16.18
CA GLU A 277 -13.67 8.25 16.53
C GLU A 277 -14.55 8.07 15.28
#